data_AF-A0A4Q6BVH4-F1
#
_entry.id   AF-A0A4Q6BVH4-F1
#
_cell.length_a   1.000
_cell.length_b   1.000
_cell.length_c   1.000
_cell.angle_alpha   90.00
_cell.angle_beta   90.00
_cell.angle_gamma   90.00
#
_symmetry.space_group_name_H-M   'P 1'
#
loop_
_entity.id
_entity.type
_entity.pdbx_description
1 polymer ?
#
loop_
_entity_poly.entity_id
_entity_poly.type
_entity_poly.pdbx_seq_one_letter_code
_entity_poly.pdbx_strand_id
1 'polypeptide(L)'
;MRLNGVTYRWITPLSEEADREQMGVIAQEVEAVFPQAVTTSKDGIKRVNYPMLVAPVIEAEKDLNREIASLKERAEEAEAKASSLEQKNLEFEKRLRALEKSMRPAK
;
A
#
# COMPACT_ATOMS: atom_id res chain seq x y z
N MET A 1 6.86 -4.22 6.62
CA MET A 1 6.34 -5.58 6.90
C MET A 1 7.49 -6.50 7.27
N ARG A 2 7.28 -7.50 8.12
CA ARG A 2 8.30 -8.50 8.50
C ARG A 2 8.20 -9.82 7.71
N LEU A 3 7.16 -9.98 6.89
CA LEU A 3 6.93 -11.19 6.09
C LEU A 3 7.32 -10.90 4.64
N ASN A 4 8.19 -11.72 4.08
CA ASN A 4 8.60 -11.63 2.69
C ASN A 4 8.08 -12.82 1.88
N GLY A 5 7.51 -12.52 0.71
CA GLY A 5 7.38 -13.52 -0.33
C GLY A 5 8.77 -13.84 -0.89
N VAL A 6 9.10 -15.12 -1.01
CA VAL A 6 10.40 -15.59 -1.50
C VAL A 6 10.22 -16.63 -2.59
N THR A 7 11.21 -16.70 -3.47
CA THR A 7 11.40 -17.86 -4.37
C THR A 7 12.47 -18.78 -3.80
N TYR A 8 12.28 -20.09 -3.92
CA TYR A 8 13.23 -21.08 -3.43
C TYR A 8 13.19 -22.37 -4.24
N ARG A 9 14.23 -23.21 -4.09
CA ARG A 9 14.25 -24.61 -4.55
C ARG A 9 14.48 -25.52 -3.35
N TRP A 10 13.91 -26.71 -3.39
CA TRP A 10 14.13 -27.70 -2.34
C TRP A 10 15.57 -28.22 -2.42
N ILE A 11 16.26 -28.29 -1.28
CA ILE A 11 17.61 -28.91 -1.18
C ILE A 11 17.52 -30.40 -1.54
N THR A 12 16.43 -31.05 -1.12
CA THR A 12 16.11 -32.43 -1.47
C THR A 12 14.67 -32.47 -1.98
N PRO A 13 14.47 -32.38 -3.31
CA PRO A 13 13.14 -32.47 -3.91
C PRO A 13 12.48 -33.81 -3.61
N LEU A 14 11.17 -33.80 -3.38
CA LEU A 14 10.37 -35.01 -3.17
C LEU A 14 9.98 -35.72 -4.48
N SER A 15 10.11 -35.03 -5.61
CA SER A 15 9.90 -35.53 -6.97
C SER A 15 10.63 -34.62 -7.98
N GLU A 16 10.72 -35.04 -9.24
CA GLU A 16 11.24 -34.18 -10.33
C GLU A 16 10.39 -32.91 -10.50
N GLU A 17 9.07 -32.99 -10.33
CA GLU A 17 8.19 -31.82 -10.37
C GLU A 17 8.39 -30.87 -9.19
N ALA A 18 8.91 -31.38 -8.06
CA ALA A 18 9.29 -30.55 -6.91
C ALA A 18 10.67 -29.89 -7.10
N ASP A 19 11.49 -30.37 -8.04
CA ASP A 19 12.80 -29.80 -8.40
C ASP A 19 12.65 -28.60 -9.37
N ARG A 20 11.72 -27.72 -9.05
CA ARG A 20 11.49 -26.46 -9.74
C ARG A 20 11.51 -25.32 -8.75
N GLU A 21 11.69 -24.12 -9.27
CA GLU A 21 11.54 -22.91 -8.45
C GLU A 21 10.11 -22.81 -7.93
N GLN A 22 9.98 -22.60 -6.63
CA GLN A 22 8.72 -22.44 -5.93
C GLN A 22 8.65 -21.07 -5.29
N MET A 23 7.43 -20.63 -4.97
CA MET A 23 7.18 -19.40 -4.23
C MET A 23 6.54 -19.73 -2.89
N GLY A 24 6.88 -18.95 -1.87
CA GLY A 24 6.29 -19.09 -0.55
C GLY A 24 6.77 -18.03 0.41
N VAL A 25 6.81 -18.39 1.69
CA VAL A 25 7.23 -17.54 2.80
C VAL A 25 8.16 -18.32 3.74
N ILE A 26 8.95 -17.61 4.53
CA ILE A 26 9.86 -18.22 5.49
C ILE A 26 9.11 -18.51 6.80
N ALA A 27 9.09 -19.78 7.23
CA ALA A 27 8.32 -20.21 8.40
C ALA A 27 8.70 -19.44 9.69
N GLN A 28 9.98 -19.09 9.86
CA GLN A 28 10.48 -18.32 11.00
C GLN A 28 9.95 -16.87 10.99
N GLU A 29 9.84 -16.25 9.81
CA GLU A 29 9.23 -14.93 9.67
C GLU A 29 7.73 -15.00 9.99
N VAL A 30 7.04 -16.02 9.47
CA VAL A 30 5.62 -16.25 9.77
C VAL A 30 5.40 -16.48 11.25
N GLU A 31 6.23 -17.29 11.91
CA GLU A 31 6.10 -17.59 13.35
C GLU A 31 6.22 -16.33 14.22
N ALA A 32 7.06 -15.37 13.83
CA ALA A 32 7.23 -14.11 14.56
C ALA A 32 5.99 -13.21 14.53
N VAL A 33 5.05 -13.44 13.61
CA VAL A 33 3.83 -12.63 13.42
C VAL A 33 2.55 -13.44 13.69
N PHE A 34 2.50 -14.68 13.21
CA PHE A 34 1.39 -15.61 13.30
C PHE A 34 1.89 -16.98 13.79
N PRO A 35 2.32 -17.11 15.06
CA PRO A 35 2.88 -18.36 15.59
C PRO A 35 1.92 -19.55 15.43
N GLN A 36 0.61 -19.32 15.51
CA GLN A 36 -0.43 -20.32 15.30
C GLN A 36 -0.47 -20.90 13.87
N ALA A 37 0.07 -20.17 12.89
CA ALA A 37 0.13 -20.61 11.49
C ALA A 37 1.39 -21.45 11.22
N VAL A 38 2.20 -21.77 12.23
CA VAL A 38 3.44 -22.53 12.08
C VAL A 38 3.40 -23.76 12.99
N THR A 39 3.77 -24.90 12.43
CA THR A 39 3.99 -26.13 13.20
C THR A 39 5.47 -26.48 13.18
N THR A 40 5.97 -27.02 14.29
CA THR A 40 7.37 -27.49 14.40
C THR A 40 7.35 -29.00 14.62
N SER A 41 8.04 -29.77 13.79
CA SER A 41 8.19 -31.22 14.01
C SER A 41 9.14 -31.53 15.16
N LYS A 42 9.18 -32.80 15.60
CA LYS A 42 10.10 -33.26 16.65
C LYS A 42 11.58 -32.98 16.31
N ASP A 43 11.93 -33.05 15.03
CA ASP A 43 13.29 -32.77 14.54
C ASP A 43 13.58 -31.27 14.34
N GLY A 44 12.68 -30.38 14.80
CA GLY A 44 12.86 -28.93 14.74
C GLY A 44 12.49 -28.28 13.40
N ILE A 45 11.99 -29.03 12.41
CA ILE A 45 11.60 -28.49 11.10
C ILE A 45 10.28 -27.74 11.22
N LYS A 46 10.30 -26.45 10.89
CA LYS A 46 9.12 -25.57 10.86
C LYS A 46 8.39 -25.66 9.52
N ARG A 47 7.06 -25.66 9.57
CA ARG A 47 6.16 -25.69 8.40
C ARG A 47 5.04 -24.70 8.57
N VAL A 48 4.67 -24.03 7.48
CA VAL A 48 3.58 -23.05 7.44
C VAL A 48 2.26 -23.75 7.10
N ASN A 49 1.21 -23.47 7.88
CA ASN A 49 -0.17 -23.84 7.60
C ASN A 49 -0.84 -22.72 6.78
N TYR A 50 -0.64 -22.76 5.46
CA TYR A 50 -1.14 -21.74 4.52
C TYR A 50 -2.65 -21.43 4.65
N PRO A 51 -3.56 -22.39 4.84
CA PRO A 51 -4.97 -22.10 5.11
C PRO A 51 -5.21 -21.11 6.24
N MET A 52 -4.38 -21.09 7.29
CA MET A 52 -4.54 -20.14 8.40
C MET A 52 -4.16 -18.70 8.03
N LEU A 53 -3.44 -18.51 6.92
CA LEU A 53 -3.08 -17.18 6.43
C LEU A 53 -4.22 -16.52 5.62
N VAL A 54 -5.29 -17.23 5.28
CA VAL A 54 -6.44 -16.66 4.56
C VAL A 54 -7.13 -15.57 5.38
N ALA A 55 -7.36 -15.80 6.68
CA ALA A 55 -7.99 -14.82 7.56
C ALA A 55 -7.22 -13.49 7.66
N PRO A 56 -5.90 -13.47 7.96
CA PRO A 56 -5.14 -12.22 7.97
C PRO A 56 -5.04 -11.55 6.60
N VAL A 57 -5.06 -12.32 5.49
CA VAL A 57 -5.13 -11.74 4.13
C VAL A 57 -6.44 -10.99 3.91
N ILE A 58 -7.58 -11.54 4.35
CA ILE A 58 -8.89 -10.86 4.25
C ILE A 58 -8.88 -9.55 5.04
N GLU A 59 -8.32 -9.53 6.25
CA GLU A 59 -8.22 -8.30 7.03
C GLU A 59 -7.26 -7.29 6.39
N ALA A 60 -6.13 -7.73 5.85
CA ALA A 60 -5.21 -6.87 5.11
C ALA A 60 -5.87 -6.25 3.86
N GLU A 61 -6.69 -7.00 3.14
CA GLU A 61 -7.46 -6.48 2.00
C GLU A 61 -8.47 -5.41 2.45
N LYS A 62 -9.19 -5.63 3.55
CA LYS A 62 -10.12 -4.64 4.11
C LYS A 62 -9.40 -3.36 4.54
N ASP A 63 -8.27 -3.49 5.21
CA ASP A 63 -7.45 -2.35 5.62
C ASP A 63 -6.93 -1.57 4.42
N LEU A 64 -6.43 -2.28 3.41
CA LEU A 64 -5.99 -1.67 2.15
C LEU A 64 -7.15 -0.93 1.46
N ASN A 65 -8.35 -1.51 1.39
CA ASN A 65 -9.52 -0.88 0.80
C ASN A 65 -9.93 0.40 1.57
N ARG A 66 -9.83 0.40 2.91
CA ARG A 66 -10.07 1.60 3.74
C ARG A 66 -9.05 2.69 3.47
N GLU A 67 -7.76 2.33 3.37
CA GLU A 67 -6.70 3.28 3.05
C GLU A 67 -6.89 3.89 1.66
N ILE A 68 -7.22 3.06 0.65
CA ILE A 68 -7.54 3.54 -0.70
C ILE A 68 -8.72 4.50 -0.70
N ALA A 69 -9.81 4.19 0.03
CA ALA A 69 -10.96 5.08 0.13
C ALA A 69 -10.59 6.43 0.75
N SER A 70 -9.83 6.42 1.85
CA SER A 70 -9.36 7.65 2.50
C SER A 70 -8.42 8.46 1.60
N LEU A 71 -7.52 7.81 0.85
CA LEU A 71 -6.63 8.48 -0.08
C LEU A 71 -7.40 9.13 -1.23
N LYS A 72 -8.44 8.48 -1.75
CA LYS A 72 -9.32 9.05 -2.79
C LYS A 72 -10.06 10.28 -2.30
N GLU A 73 -10.67 10.22 -1.11
CA GLU A 73 -11.36 11.36 -0.50
C GLU A 73 -10.41 12.57 -0.35
N ARG A 74 -9.21 12.32 0.19
CA ARG A 74 -8.18 13.37 0.32
C ARG A 74 -7.72 13.95 -1.01
N ALA A 75 -7.66 13.12 -2.06
CA ALA A 75 -7.32 13.58 -3.40
C ALA A 75 -8.42 14.49 -3.97
N GLU A 76 -9.68 14.08 -3.85
CA GLU A 76 -10.84 14.88 -4.29
C GLU A 76 -10.91 16.23 -3.54
N GLU A 77 -10.70 16.24 -2.23
CA GLU A 77 -10.63 17.47 -1.43
C GLU A 77 -9.47 18.38 -1.87
N ALA A 78 -8.30 17.80 -2.13
CA ALA A 78 -7.14 18.55 -2.58
C ALA A 78 -7.36 19.16 -3.97
N GLU A 79 -7.97 18.42 -4.89
CA GLU A 79 -8.32 18.88 -6.24
C GLU A 79 -9.36 20.01 -6.19
N ALA A 80 -10.41 19.87 -5.37
CA ALA A 80 -11.41 20.91 -5.18
C ALA A 80 -10.79 22.20 -4.61
N LYS A 81 -9.89 22.06 -3.63
CA LYS A 81 -9.18 23.20 -3.04
C LYS A 81 -8.25 23.87 -4.05
N ALA A 82 -7.53 23.10 -4.86
CA ALA A 82 -6.68 23.62 -5.92
C ALA A 82 -7.49 24.45 -6.92
N SER A 83 -8.60 23.91 -7.42
CA SER A 83 -9.49 24.63 -8.35
C SER A 83 -10.04 25.94 -7.74
N SER A 84 -10.45 25.92 -6.47
CA SER A 84 -10.92 27.13 -5.77
C SER A 84 -9.83 28.19 -5.64
N LEU A 85 -8.59 27.78 -5.35
CA LEU A 85 -7.45 28.70 -5.26
C LEU A 85 -7.09 29.29 -6.62
N GLU A 86 -7.12 28.49 -7.69
CA GLU A 86 -6.91 28.97 -9.06
C GLU A 86 -7.94 30.02 -9.47
N GLN A 87 -9.22 29.81 -9.14
CA GLN A 87 -10.27 30.79 -9.41
C GLN A 87 -10.06 32.10 -8.63
N LYS A 88 -9.72 32.00 -7.34
CA LYS A 88 -9.42 33.18 -6.51
C LYS A 88 -8.19 33.94 -7.01
N ASN A 89 -7.15 33.23 -7.43
CA ASN A 89 -5.96 33.83 -8.02
C ASN A 89 -6.31 34.60 -9.30
N LEU A 90 -7.10 34.00 -10.19
CA LEU A 90 -7.57 34.68 -11.41
C LEU A 90 -8.40 35.93 -11.10
N GLU A 91 -9.26 35.87 -10.08
CA GLU A 91 -10.03 37.03 -9.64
C GLU A 91 -9.13 38.14 -9.07
N PHE A 92 -8.16 37.78 -8.23
CA PHE A 92 -7.20 38.74 -7.68
C PHE A 92 -6.36 39.38 -8.77
N GLU A 93 -5.89 38.63 -9.77
CA GLU A 93 -5.18 39.18 -10.92
C GLU A 93 -6.04 40.21 -11.68
N LYS A 94 -7.34 39.93 -11.88
CA LYS A 94 -8.26 40.89 -12.51
C LYS A 94 -8.42 42.17 -11.68
N ARG A 95 -8.58 42.04 -10.37
CA ARG A 95 -8.71 43.18 -9.44
C ARG A 95 -7.44 44.03 -9.42
N LEU A 96 -6.26 43.40 -9.40
CA LEU A 96 -4.98 44.10 -9.46
C LEU A 96 -4.85 44.92 -10.75
N ARG A 97 -5.13 44.33 -11.91
CA ARG A 97 -5.09 45.05 -13.20
C ARG A 97 -6.06 46.24 -13.24
N ALA A 98 -7.25 46.09 -12.67
CA ALA A 98 -8.23 47.18 -12.61
C ALA A 98 -7.74 48.34 -11.73
N LEU A 99 -7.16 48.03 -10.57
CA LEU A 99 -6.58 49.03 -9.66
C LEU A 99 -5.40 49.75 -10.31
N GLU A 100 -4.47 49.01 -10.93
CA GLU A 100 -3.33 49.58 -11.66
C GLU A 100 -3.77 50.54 -12.76
N LYS A 101 -4.85 50.22 -13.48
CA LYS A 101 -5.43 51.11 -14.49
C LYS A 101 -6.00 52.40 -13.88
N SER A 102 -6.64 52.30 -12.71
CA SER A 102 -7.22 53.46 -12.00
C SER A 102 -6.16 54.39 -11.38
N MET A 103 -4.98 53.86 -11.05
CA MET A 103 -3.87 54.63 -10.46
C MET A 103 -2.97 55.31 -11.51
N ARG A 104 -3.22 55.11 -12.83
CA ARG A 104 -2.49 55.87 -13.85
C ARG A 104 -2.86 57.35 -13.75
N PRO A 105 -1.89 58.25 -13.52
CA PRO A 105 -2.19 59.67 -13.39
C PRO A 105 -2.79 60.20 -14.69
N ALA A 106 -3.84 61.00 -14.57
CA ALA A 106 -4.38 61.77 -15.68
C ALA A 106 -3.30 62.77 -16.15
N LYS A 107 -2.94 62.70 -17.43
CA LYS A 107 -2.15 63.73 -18.09
C LYS A 107 -2.97 65.00 -18.26
#